data_AF-A0A7C6CZ70-F1
#
_entry.id   AF-A0A7C6CZ70-F1
#
_cell.length_a   1.000
_cell.length_b   1.000
_cell.length_c   1.000
_cell.angle_alpha   90.00
_cell.angle_beta   90.00
_cell.angle_gamma   90.00
#
_symmetry.space_group_name_H-M   'P 1'
#
loop_
_entity.id
_entity.type
_entity.pdbx_description
1 polymer ?
#
loop_
_entity_poly.entity_id
_entity_poly.type
_entity_poly.pdbx_seq_one_letter_code
_entity_poly.pdbx_strand_id
1 'polypeptide(L)'
;MKKVLKAFLIINGIHGLVISILFAILTAICVVFSLPFFYDIVINALEDGSLPTLYPGTIEATADYLRTVFIVAAVFCVLFMGFAITSAAFSFKTLKNYSSSLFITNIVFGVLGLCPFGLAAGIMGLIYLDKES
;
A
#
# COMPACT_ATOMS: atom_id res chain seq x y z
N MET A 1 28.95 -4.87 7.82
CA MET A 1 27.67 -4.14 7.97
C MET A 1 27.25 -3.35 6.73
N LYS A 2 28.11 -2.47 6.18
CA LYS A 2 27.77 -1.60 5.03
C LYS A 2 27.22 -2.33 3.78
N LYS A 3 27.79 -3.49 3.40
CA LYS A 3 27.31 -4.30 2.27
C LYS A 3 25.89 -4.85 2.50
N VAL A 4 25.62 -5.34 3.70
CA VAL A 4 24.31 -5.87 4.09
C VAL A 4 23.27 -4.75 4.09
N LEU A 5 23.57 -3.61 4.72
CA LEU A 5 22.70 -2.43 4.74
C LEU A 5 22.33 -1.95 3.32
N LYS A 6 23.31 -1.91 2.41
CA LYS A 6 23.06 -1.57 0.99
C LYS A 6 22.11 -2.56 0.33
N ALA A 7 22.29 -3.86 0.56
CA ALA A 7 21.39 -4.88 0.02
C ALA A 7 19.95 -4.68 0.54
N PHE A 8 19.77 -4.44 1.84
CA PHE A 8 18.45 -4.17 2.42
C PHE A 8 17.78 -2.91 1.84
N LEU A 9 18.53 -1.83 1.63
CA LEU A 9 18.01 -0.62 0.99
C LEU A 9 17.61 -0.86 -0.48
N ILE A 10 18.40 -1.63 -1.24
CA ILE A 10 18.03 -1.99 -2.63
C ILE A 10 16.77 -2.85 -2.64
N ILE A 11 16.71 -3.87 -1.79
CA ILE A 11 15.54 -4.75 -1.67
C ILE A 11 14.31 -3.95 -1.26
N ASN A 12 14.41 -3.05 -0.28
CA ASN A 12 13.30 -2.17 0.10
C ASN A 12 12.86 -1.28 -1.07
N GLY A 13 13.80 -0.73 -1.83
CA GLY A 13 13.52 0.06 -3.02
C GLY A 13 12.70 -0.70 -4.06
N ILE A 14 13.14 -1.91 -4.41
CA ILE A 14 12.44 -2.77 -5.37
C ILE A 14 11.09 -3.24 -4.81
N HIS A 15 11.05 -3.67 -3.55
CA HIS A 15 9.84 -4.12 -2.87
C HIS A 15 8.78 -3.02 -2.81
N GLY A 16 9.15 -1.78 -2.51
CA GLY A 16 8.25 -0.63 -2.52
C GLY A 16 7.68 -0.34 -3.91
N LEU A 17 8.46 -0.53 -4.98
CA LEU A 17 7.95 -0.43 -6.36
C LEU A 17 7.00 -1.58 -6.74
N VAL A 18 7.27 -2.81 -6.28
CA VAL A 18 6.36 -3.94 -6.52
C VAL A 18 5.03 -3.73 -5.80
N ILE A 19 5.08 -3.30 -4.52
CA ILE A 19 3.88 -3.00 -3.75
C ILE A 19 3.08 -1.85 -4.38
N SER A 20 3.74 -0.80 -4.89
CA SER A 20 3.02 0.31 -5.54
C SER A 20 2.29 -0.15 -6.80
N ILE A 21 2.89 -1.03 -7.62
CA ILE A 21 2.22 -1.61 -8.79
C ILE A 21 1.03 -2.46 -8.37
N LEU A 22 1.17 -3.29 -7.33
CA LEU A 22 0.06 -4.10 -6.81
C LEU A 22 -1.11 -3.22 -6.34
N PHE A 23 -0.83 -2.15 -5.58
CA PHE A 23 -1.87 -1.21 -5.17
C PHE A 23 -2.46 -0.41 -6.33
N ALA A 24 -1.71 -0.12 -7.39
CA ALA A 24 -2.25 0.51 -8.59
C ALA A 24 -3.27 -0.41 -9.29
N ILE A 25 -2.95 -1.71 -9.40
CA ILE A 25 -3.86 -2.72 -9.97
C ILE A 25 -5.12 -2.86 -9.09
N LEU A 26 -4.94 -3.00 -7.77
CA LEU A 26 -6.07 -3.07 -6.83
C LEU A 26 -6.94 -1.82 -6.87
N THR A 27 -6.34 -0.63 -7.00
CA THR A 27 -7.07 0.62 -7.18
C THR A 27 -7.93 0.57 -8.44
N ALA A 28 -7.37 0.16 -9.58
CA ALA A 28 -8.11 0.05 -10.83
C ALA A 28 -9.30 -0.92 -10.69
N ILE A 29 -9.08 -2.08 -10.07
CA ILE A 29 -10.13 -3.06 -9.80
C ILE A 29 -11.24 -2.46 -8.92
N CYS A 30 -10.89 -1.80 -7.82
CA CYS A 30 -11.86 -1.16 -6.93
C CYS A 30 -12.64 -0.04 -7.64
N VAL A 31 -11.98 0.75 -8.48
CA VAL A 31 -12.65 1.77 -9.29
C VAL A 31 -13.66 1.14 -10.24
N VAL A 32 -13.28 0.06 -10.96
CA VAL A 32 -14.20 -0.66 -11.85
C VAL A 32 -15.43 -1.16 -11.10
N PHE A 33 -15.24 -1.76 -9.92
CA PHE A 33 -16.35 -2.23 -9.07
C PHE A 33 -17.20 -1.10 -8.46
N SER A 34 -16.72 0.15 -8.50
CA SER A 34 -17.49 1.33 -8.06
C SER A 34 -18.32 2.01 -9.16
N LEU A 35 -18.17 1.56 -10.42
CA LEU A 35 -18.84 2.16 -11.57
C LEU A 35 -20.34 1.78 -11.64
N PRO A 36 -21.19 2.63 -12.26
CA PRO A 36 -22.63 2.41 -12.30
C PRO A 36 -23.05 1.07 -12.90
N PHE A 37 -22.38 0.57 -13.93
CA PHE A 37 -22.76 -0.71 -14.53
C PHE A 37 -22.59 -1.91 -13.56
N PHE A 38 -21.63 -1.81 -12.62
CA PHE A 38 -21.41 -2.86 -11.64
C PHE A 38 -22.49 -2.86 -10.56
N TYR A 39 -23.08 -1.69 -10.29
CA TYR A 39 -24.24 -1.58 -9.41
C TYR A 39 -25.39 -2.45 -9.92
N ASP A 40 -25.74 -2.37 -11.21
CA ASP A 40 -26.80 -3.18 -11.80
C ASP A 40 -26.50 -4.69 -11.73
N ILE A 41 -25.23 -5.08 -11.91
CA ILE A 41 -24.79 -6.48 -11.76
C ILE A 41 -25.01 -6.97 -10.32
N VAL A 42 -24.68 -6.14 -9.32
CA VAL A 42 -24.85 -6.46 -7.91
C VAL A 42 -26.34 -6.55 -7.54
N ILE A 43 -27.18 -5.65 -8.04
CA ILE A 43 -28.63 -5.70 -7.82
C ILE A 43 -29.19 -7.02 -8.38
N ASN A 44 -28.90 -7.36 -9.62
CA ASN A 44 -29.36 -8.61 -10.24
C ASN A 44 -28.90 -9.85 -9.44
N ALA A 45 -27.65 -9.85 -8.97
CA ALA A 45 -27.10 -10.94 -8.16
C ALA A 45 -27.72 -11.04 -6.75
N LEU A 46 -28.20 -9.93 -6.20
CA LEU A 46 -28.94 -9.91 -4.94
C LEU A 46 -30.40 -10.36 -5.13
N GLU A 47 -31.03 -10.00 -6.25
CA GLU A 47 -32.40 -10.39 -6.59
C GLU A 47 -32.52 -11.88 -6.91
N ASP A 48 -31.53 -12.46 -7.61
CA ASP A 48 -31.50 -13.89 -7.96
C ASP A 48 -30.98 -14.79 -6.81
N GLY A 49 -30.51 -14.19 -5.72
CA GLY A 49 -30.02 -14.88 -4.53
C GLY A 49 -28.61 -15.47 -4.66
N SER A 50 -27.87 -15.18 -5.73
CA SER A 50 -26.47 -15.60 -5.89
C SER A 50 -25.51 -14.84 -4.97
N LEU A 51 -25.88 -13.62 -4.56
CA LEU A 51 -25.19 -12.84 -3.54
C LEU A 51 -26.05 -12.73 -2.27
N PRO A 52 -25.53 -13.07 -1.09
CA PRO A 52 -26.26 -12.86 0.15
C PRO A 52 -26.35 -11.38 0.50
N THR A 53 -27.45 -10.97 1.14
CA THR A 53 -27.55 -9.65 1.75
C THR A 53 -26.60 -9.56 2.94
N LEU A 54 -25.69 -8.57 2.90
CA LEU A 54 -24.61 -8.43 3.90
C LEU A 54 -25.06 -7.71 5.18
N TYR A 55 -26.21 -7.05 5.15
CA TYR A 55 -26.78 -6.27 6.25
C TYR A 55 -28.31 -6.27 6.15
N PRO A 56 -29.06 -6.20 7.28
CA PRO A 56 -30.51 -6.05 7.28
C PRO A 56 -30.93 -4.74 6.60
N GLY A 57 -31.23 -4.81 5.30
CA GLY A 57 -31.62 -3.67 4.49
C GLY A 57 -32.21 -4.11 3.15
N THR A 58 -32.55 -3.14 2.30
CA THR A 58 -33.00 -3.42 0.94
C THR A 58 -31.83 -3.84 0.05
N ILE A 59 -32.15 -4.42 -1.10
CA ILE A 59 -31.16 -4.81 -2.11
C ILE A 59 -30.33 -3.60 -2.56
N GLU A 60 -30.99 -2.47 -2.78
CA GLU A 60 -30.36 -1.19 -3.14
C GLU A 60 -29.40 -0.70 -2.06
N ALA A 61 -29.82 -0.75 -0.79
CA ALA A 61 -28.96 -0.37 0.33
C ALA A 61 -27.70 -1.24 0.41
N THR A 62 -27.81 -2.54 0.10
CA THR A 62 -26.67 -3.46 0.07
C THR A 62 -25.73 -3.15 -1.10
N ALA A 63 -26.28 -2.84 -2.28
CA ALA A 63 -25.50 -2.46 -3.46
C ALA A 63 -24.76 -1.11 -3.26
N ASP A 64 -25.44 -0.11 -2.69
CA ASP A 64 -24.83 1.19 -2.36
C ASP A 64 -23.72 1.05 -1.31
N TYR A 65 -23.93 0.18 -0.31
CA TYR A 65 -22.89 -0.13 0.67
C TYR A 65 -21.67 -0.75 0.02
N LEU A 66 -21.84 -1.79 -0.82
CA LEU A 66 -20.74 -2.44 -1.53
C LEU A 66 -19.97 -1.45 -2.41
N ARG A 67 -20.69 -0.62 -3.16
CA ARG A 67 -20.09 0.44 -3.98
C ARG A 67 -19.26 1.40 -3.13
N THR A 68 -19.78 1.83 -1.98
CA THR A 68 -19.08 2.71 -1.05
C THR A 68 -17.81 2.06 -0.51
N VAL A 69 -17.87 0.78 -0.15
CA VAL A 69 -16.70 0.01 0.32
C VAL A 69 -15.61 -0.01 -0.75
N PHE A 70 -15.95 -0.25 -2.02
CA PHE A 70 -14.96 -0.23 -3.11
C PHE A 70 -14.35 1.16 -3.33
N ILE A 71 -15.13 2.24 -3.23
CA ILE A 71 -14.60 3.61 -3.33
C ILE A 71 -13.61 3.88 -2.21
N VAL A 72 -13.99 3.57 -0.97
CA VAL A 72 -13.12 3.77 0.21
C VAL A 72 -11.85 2.93 0.08
N ALA A 73 -11.97 1.66 -0.34
CA ALA A 73 -10.83 0.79 -0.60
C ALA A 73 -9.89 1.35 -1.67
N ALA A 74 -10.43 1.92 -2.76
CA ALA A 74 -9.63 2.56 -3.81
C ALA A 74 -8.80 3.74 -3.25
N VAL A 75 -9.40 4.59 -2.41
CA VAL A 75 -8.71 5.71 -1.77
C VAL A 75 -7.55 5.23 -0.89
N PHE A 76 -7.78 4.19 -0.08
CA PHE A 76 -6.71 3.60 0.74
C PHE A 76 -5.60 2.97 -0.12
N CYS A 77 -5.95 2.29 -1.21
CA CYS A 77 -4.95 1.74 -2.14
C CYS A 77 -4.06 2.84 -2.74
N VAL A 78 -4.64 3.98 -3.15
CA VAL A 78 -3.86 5.14 -3.64
C VAL A 78 -2.94 5.70 -2.55
N LEU A 79 -3.43 5.80 -1.32
CA LEU A 79 -2.63 6.26 -0.19
C LEU A 79 -1.44 5.34 0.09
N PHE A 80 -1.68 4.03 0.18
CA PHE A 80 -0.62 3.04 0.41
C PHE A 80 0.38 2.98 -0.74
N MET A 81 -0.09 3.13 -1.98
CA MET A 81 0.75 3.27 -3.16
C MET A 81 1.70 4.48 -3.01
N GLY A 82 1.19 5.63 -2.58
CA GLY A 82 2.00 6.83 -2.33
C GLY A 82 3.06 6.61 -1.26
N PHE A 83 2.73 5.91 -0.16
CA PHE A 83 3.69 5.56 0.87
C PHE A 83 4.76 4.58 0.37
N ALA A 84 4.39 3.59 -0.44
CA ALA A 84 5.32 2.60 -0.99
C ALA A 84 6.32 3.24 -1.99
N ILE A 85 5.84 4.14 -2.86
CA ILE A 85 6.70 4.93 -3.78
C ILE A 85 7.67 5.80 -2.98
N THR A 86 7.16 6.46 -1.94
CA THR A 86 7.95 7.33 -1.07
C THR A 86 9.04 6.54 -0.36
N SER A 87 8.69 5.39 0.23
CA SER A 87 9.65 4.45 0.83
C SER A 87 10.73 4.04 -0.16
N ALA A 88 10.35 3.66 -1.39
CA ALA A 88 11.30 3.27 -2.42
C ALA A 88 12.27 4.42 -2.78
N ALA A 89 11.74 5.62 -3.01
CA ALA A 89 12.52 6.80 -3.35
C ALA A 89 13.54 7.14 -2.26
N PHE A 90 13.10 7.13 -0.99
CA PHE A 90 13.99 7.39 0.15
C PHE A 90 15.03 6.29 0.33
N SER A 91 14.67 5.03 0.06
CA SER A 91 15.63 3.93 0.10
C SER A 91 16.79 4.14 -0.88
N PHE A 92 16.47 4.48 -2.13
CA PHE A 92 17.50 4.77 -3.14
C PHE A 92 18.28 6.07 -2.86
N LYS A 93 17.62 7.09 -2.28
CA LYS A 93 18.30 8.31 -1.84
C LYS A 93 19.30 8.04 -0.71
N THR A 94 18.94 7.14 0.21
CA THR A 94 19.77 6.74 1.37
C THR A 94 21.03 5.99 0.94
N LEU A 95 20.97 5.24 -0.18
CA LEU A 95 22.16 4.61 -0.76
C LEU A 95 23.24 5.62 -1.16
N LYS A 96 22.83 6.84 -1.54
CA LYS A 96 23.75 7.93 -1.92
C LYS A 96 24.16 8.75 -0.70
N ASN A 97 23.20 9.06 0.17
CA ASN A 97 23.40 9.94 1.32
C ASN A 97 23.02 9.21 2.61
N TYR A 98 24.03 8.82 3.40
CA TYR A 98 23.83 8.19 4.69
C TYR A 98 23.56 9.26 5.74
N SER A 99 22.29 9.46 6.11
CA SER A 99 21.89 10.41 7.15
C SER A 99 20.77 9.83 8.01
N SER A 100 20.76 10.18 9.29
CA SER A 100 19.77 9.66 10.25
C SER A 100 18.34 9.98 9.84
N SER A 101 18.10 11.19 9.29
CA SER A 101 16.77 11.58 8.81
C SER A 101 16.27 10.68 7.69
N LEU A 102 17.12 10.28 6.73
CA LEU A 102 16.74 9.38 5.65
C LEU A 102 16.46 7.95 6.14
N PHE A 103 17.18 7.48 7.15
CA PHE A 103 16.89 6.18 7.77
C PHE A 103 15.59 6.19 8.58
N ILE A 104 15.31 7.25 9.35
CA ILE A 104 14.02 7.42 10.05
C ILE A 104 12.87 7.46 9.05
N THR A 105 13.02 8.18 7.93
CA THR A 105 12.01 8.22 6.88
C THR A 105 11.76 6.85 6.26
N ASN A 106 12.80 6.03 6.05
CA ASN A 106 12.63 4.64 5.63
C ASN A 106 11.88 3.78 6.67
N ILE A 107 12.05 4.05 7.97
CA ILE A 107 11.26 3.38 9.02
C ILE A 107 9.79 3.78 8.89
N VAL A 108 9.50 5.08 8.88
CA VAL A 108 8.13 5.60 8.86
C VAL A 108 7.37 5.13 7.62
N PHE A 109 7.92 5.37 6.43
CA PHE A 109 7.28 4.95 5.18
C PHE A 109 7.42 3.46 4.91
N GLY A 110 8.41 2.79 5.52
CA GLY A 110 8.49 1.33 5.52
C GLY A 110 7.31 0.70 6.25
N VAL A 111 6.95 1.20 7.43
CA VAL A 111 5.78 0.72 8.19
C VAL A 111 4.49 1.10 7.48
N LEU A 112 4.31 2.38 7.12
CA LEU A 112 3.09 2.87 6.48
C LEU A 112 2.84 2.27 5.10
N GLY A 113 3.90 2.01 4.33
CA GLY A 113 3.84 1.39 3.01
C GLY A 113 3.88 -0.13 3.03
N LEU A 114 3.72 -0.78 4.19
CA LEU A 114 3.76 -2.25 4.35
C LEU A 114 5.03 -2.89 3.76
N CYS A 115 6.16 -2.18 3.87
CA CYS A 115 7.47 -2.57 3.39
C CYS A 115 8.38 -2.95 4.57
N PRO A 116 8.35 -4.20 5.07
CA PRO A 116 9.13 -4.61 6.24
C PRO A 116 10.64 -4.45 6.06
N PHE A 117 11.12 -4.53 4.81
CA PHE A 117 12.52 -4.28 4.47
C PHE A 117 12.94 -2.82 4.69
N GLY A 118 12.02 -1.86 4.61
CA GLY A 118 12.30 -0.44 4.88
C GLY A 118 12.50 -0.17 6.37
N LEU A 119 11.68 -0.80 7.21
CA LEU A 119 11.86 -0.82 8.66
C LEU A 119 13.22 -1.41 9.03
N ALA A 120 13.53 -2.61 8.52
CA ALA A 120 14.78 -3.29 8.81
C ALA A 120 16.01 -2.50 8.32
N ALA A 121 15.96 -1.97 7.10
CA ALA A 121 17.02 -1.13 6.53
C ALA A 121 17.22 0.15 7.34
N GLY A 122 16.14 0.78 7.77
CA GLY A 122 16.16 1.99 8.60
C GLY A 122 16.81 1.75 9.97
N ILE A 123 16.37 0.72 10.70
CA ILE A 123 16.93 0.38 12.02
C ILE A 123 18.41 0.02 11.90
N MET A 124 18.77 -0.86 10.96
CA MET A 124 20.18 -1.21 10.73
C MET A 124 21.03 -0.02 10.30
N GLY A 125 20.45 0.92 9.55
CA GLY A 125 21.10 2.15 9.13
C GLY A 125 21.42 3.09 10.28
N LEU A 126 20.49 3.25 11.22
CA LEU A 126 20.71 4.04 12.43
C LEU A 126 21.79 3.42 13.32
N ILE A 127 21.76 2.09 13.52
CA ILE A 127 22.81 1.37 14.27
C ILE A 127 24.18 1.51 13.59
N TYR A 128 24.21 1.52 12.25
CA TYR A 128 25.45 1.71 11.50
C TYR A 128 26.02 3.12 11.70
N LEU A 129 25.19 4.17 11.67
CA LEU A 129 25.64 5.54 11.88
C LEU A 129 26.19 5.76 13.29
N ASP A 130 25.51 5.22 14.31
CA ASP A 130 25.96 5.31 15.71
C ASP A 130 27.37 4.69 15.90
N LYS A 131 27.64 3.56 15.25
CA LYS A 131 28.95 2.88 15.32
C LYS A 131 30.08 3.56 14.56
N GLU A 132 29.80 4.48 13.63
CA GLU A 132 30.83 5.25 12.91
C GLU A 132 31.00 6.67 13.44
N SER A 133 30.24 7.05 14.49
CA SER A 133 30.36 8.32 15.23
C SER A 133 31.45 8.22 16.29
#